data_AF-A0A958NG04-F1
#
_entry.id   AF-A0A958NG04-F1
#
_cell.length_a   1.000
_cell.length_b   1.000
_cell.length_c   1.000
_cell.angle_alpha   90.00
_cell.angle_beta   90.00
_cell.angle_gamma   90.00
#
_symmetry.space_group_name_H-M   'P 1'
#
loop_
_entity.id
_entity.type
_entity.pdbx_description
1 polymer ?
#
loop_
_entity_poly.entity_id
_entity_poly.type
_entity_poly.pdbx_seq_one_letter_code
_entity_poly.pdbx_strand_id
1 'polypeptide(L)' 'GLDNIRLKFIGHLGKFDNLDDFDTPFEFQSKLNAAANDDTFKPDNFPDPSDAFDGPEDDGVPF' A
#
# COMPACT_ATOMS: atom_id res chain seq x y z
N GLY A 1 -40.84 2.01 -9.06
CA GLY A 1 -39.93 0.89 -8.79
C GLY A 1 -38.78 1.46 -8.01
N LEU A 2 -38.33 0.77 -6.96
CA LEU A 2 -37.17 1.24 -6.20
C LEU A 2 -35.93 0.78 -6.95
N ASP A 3 -35.21 1.73 -7.52
CA ASP A 3 -33.90 1.48 -8.11
C ASP A 3 -32.90 1.08 -7.02
N ASN A 4 -31.94 0.23 -7.37
CA ASN A 4 -30.92 -0.20 -6.41
C ASN A 4 -30.02 1.00 -6.07
N ILE A 5 -29.93 1.37 -4.80
CA ILE A 5 -29.05 2.45 -4.33
C ILE A 5 -27.72 1.90 -3.82
N ARG A 6 -26.62 2.57 -4.15
CA ARG A 6 -25.28 2.26 -3.63
C ARG A 6 -24.88 3.36 -2.65
N LEU A 7 -24.34 3.01 -1.50
CA LEU A 7 -23.99 3.98 -0.43
C LEU A 7 -22.49 3.96 -0.14
N LYS A 8 -21.92 5.14 0.19
CA LYS A 8 -20.54 5.30 0.66
C LYS A 8 -20.52 5.84 2.09
N PHE A 9 -19.67 5.27 2.94
CA PHE A 9 -19.45 5.80 4.28
C PHE A 9 -18.48 7.00 4.24
N ILE A 10 -18.91 8.13 4.80
CA ILE A 10 -18.12 9.37 4.91
C ILE A 10 -17.66 9.55 6.35
N GLY A 11 -16.43 9.13 6.66
CA GLY A 11 -15.92 9.06 8.03
C GLY A 11 -15.99 10.38 8.83
N HIS A 12 -15.69 11.51 8.21
CA HIS A 12 -15.73 12.83 8.86
C HIS A 12 -17.13 13.28 9.28
N LEU A 13 -18.17 12.73 8.66
CA LEU A 13 -19.58 13.09 8.91
C LEU A 13 -20.34 11.97 9.64
N GLY A 14 -19.74 10.78 9.79
CA GLY A 14 -20.39 9.63 10.43
C GLY A 14 -21.68 9.19 9.72
N LYS A 15 -21.81 9.44 8.41
CA LYS A 15 -23.03 9.16 7.64
C LYS A 15 -22.76 8.32 6.39
N PHE A 16 -23.81 7.66 5.91
CA PHE A 16 -23.86 7.10 4.56
C PHE A 16 -24.42 8.14 3.60
N ASP A 17 -23.86 8.23 2.40
CA ASP A 17 -24.29 9.15 1.35
C ASP A 17 -24.45 8.39 0.03
N ASN A 18 -25.25 8.91 -0.90
CA ASN A 18 -25.56 8.22 -2.16
C ASN A 18 -24.31 8.19 -3.06
N LEU A 19 -23.83 7.01 -3.42
CA LEU A 19 -22.62 6.81 -4.23
C LEU A 19 -22.76 7.41 -5.64
N ASP A 20 -23.98 7.46 -6.19
CA ASP A 20 -24.23 8.00 -7.54
C ASP A 20 -23.99 9.53 -7.59
N ASP A 21 -24.06 10.22 -6.45
CA ASP A 21 -23.72 11.64 -6.33
C ASP A 21 -22.19 11.88 -6.28
N PHE A 22 -21.39 10.83 -6.15
CA PHE A 22 -19.92 10.88 -6.13
C PHE A 22 -19.29 10.45 -7.46
N ASP A 23 -19.91 10.82 -8.58
CA ASP A 23 -19.31 10.62 -9.90
C ASP A 23 -18.16 11.63 -10.10
N THR A 24 -17.06 11.43 -9.37
CA THR A 24 -15.84 12.18 -9.57
C THR A 24 -15.16 11.62 -10.82
N PRO A 25 -14.98 12.39 -11.91
CA PRO A 25 -14.41 11.90 -13.16
C PRO A 25 -12.91 11.54 -13.04
N PHE A 26 -12.33 11.68 -11.85
CA PHE A 26 -10.94 11.37 -11.54
C PHE A 26 -10.88 10.26 -10.49
N GLU A 27 -10.23 9.16 -10.86
CA GLU A 27 -9.78 8.13 -9.94
C GLU A 27 -8.33 8.42 -9.57
N PHE A 28 -8.05 8.65 -8.28
CA PHE A 28 -6.67 8.77 -7.82
C PHE A 28 -6.05 7.37 -7.78
N GLN A 29 -5.21 7.07 -8.77
CA GLN A 29 -4.42 5.85 -8.78
C GLN A 29 -3.48 5.85 -7.56
N SER A 30 -3.38 4.69 -6.89
CA SER A 30 -2.45 4.50 -5.77
C SER A 30 -1.04 4.96 -6.17
N LYS A 31 -0.36 5.76 -5.34
CA LYS A 31 1.01 6.24 -5.61
C LYS A 31 2.01 5.09 -5.81
N LEU A 32 1.70 3.90 -5.29
CA LEU A 32 2.47 2.67 -5.52
C LEU A 32 2.43 2.22 -6.98
N ASN A 33 1.31 2.43 -7.68
CA ASN A 33 1.16 2.07 -9.09
C ASN A 33 1.88 3.06 -10.01
N ALA A 34 2.18 4.27 -9.55
CA ALA A 34 2.93 5.27 -10.33
C ALA A 34 4.37 4.79 -10.65
N ALA A 35 4.93 3.98 -9.76
CA ALA A 35 6.23 3.34 -9.92
C ALA A 35 6.19 2.00 -10.64
N ALA A 36 5.02 1.51 -11.05
CA ALA A 36 4.95 0.23 -11.76
C ALA A 36 5.66 0.27 -13.12
N ASN A 37 5.82 1.47 -13.69
CA ASN A 37 6.47 1.71 -14.98
C ASN A 37 7.85 2.40 -14.87
N ASP A 38 8.33 2.72 -13.66
CA ASP A 38 9.61 3.39 -13.44
C ASP A 38 10.32 2.73 -12.27
N ASP A 39 11.62 2.47 -12.43
CA ASP A 39 12.47 1.69 -11.53
C ASP A 39 12.71 2.37 -10.17
N THR A 40 11.95 3.42 -9.85
CA THR A 40 11.88 4.14 -8.57
C THR A 40 11.83 3.28 -7.30
N PHE A 41 11.36 2.02 -7.38
CA PHE A 41 11.38 1.08 -6.25
C PHE A 41 12.26 -0.15 -6.48
N LYS A 42 13.00 -0.22 -7.60
CA LYS A 42 13.97 -1.29 -7.81
C LYS A 42 15.23 -0.95 -7.01
N PRO A 43 15.68 -1.83 -6.11
CA PRO A 43 16.97 -1.64 -5.47
C PRO A 43 18.10 -1.84 -6.50
N ASP A 44 19.10 -0.95 -6.50
CA ASP A 44 20.27 -1.07 -7.37
C ASP A 44 21.09 -2.34 -7.09
N ASN A 45 21.04 -2.81 -5.85
CA ASN A 45 21.64 -4.07 -5.41
C ASN A 45 20.73 -4.72 -4.37
N PHE A 46 20.43 -6.00 -4.54
CA PHE A 46 19.75 -6.78 -3.51
C PHE A 46 20.78 -7.22 -2.46
N PRO A 47 20.46 -7.15 -1.16
CA PRO A 47 21.33 -7.74 -0.15
C PRO A 47 21.42 -9.25 -0.35
N ASP A 48 22.61 -9.81 -0.22
CA ASP A 48 22.77 -11.25 -0.22
C ASP A 48 22.20 -11.82 1.10
N PRO A 49 21.58 -13.02 1.09
CA PRO A 49 21.02 -13.62 2.30
C PRO A 49 22.03 -13.78 3.45
N SER A 50 23.32 -13.84 3.14
CA SER A 50 24.43 -13.88 4.09
C SER A 50 24.65 -12.56 4.85
N ASP A 51 24.17 -11.44 4.32
CA ASP A 51 24.30 -10.11 4.94
C ASP A 51 23.11 -9.78 5.87
N ALA A 52 22.04 -10.59 5.82
CA ALA A 52 20.84 -10.38 6.62
C ALA A 52 21.04 -10.75 8.10
N PHE A 53 21.99 -11.63 8.35
CA PHE A 53 22.43 -12.01 9.68
C PHE A 53 23.92 -11.75 9.71
N ASP A 54 24.35 -10.85 10.57
CA ASP A 54 25.75 -10.81 10.98
C ASP A 54 26.05 -12.23 11.48
N GLY A 55 26.71 -13.02 10.62
CA GLY A 55 27.02 -14.41 10.92
C GLY A 55 27.75 -14.40 12.25
N PRO A 56 27.55 -15.40 13.12
CA PRO A 56 28.07 -15.34 14.48
C PRO A 56 29.55 -15.00 14.40
N GLU A 57 29.91 -13.76 14.76
CA GLU A 57 31.26 -13.47 15.17
C GLU A 57 31.49 -14.50 16.27
N ASP A 58 32.50 -15.33 16.07
CA ASP A 58 32.96 -16.35 17.00
C ASP A 58 33.55 -15.65 18.24
N ASP A 59 32.74 -14.84 18.89
CA ASP A 59 33.06 -13.97 20.02
C ASP A 59 32.73 -14.70 21.32
N GLY A 60 33.17 -15.96 21.37
CA GLY A 60 33.46 -16.68 22.59
C GLY A 60 32.37 -16.60 23.66
N VAL A 61 31.11 -16.84 23.31
CA VAL A 61 30.05 -17.03 24.31
C VAL A 61 30.32 -18.33 25.07
N PRO A 62 30.72 -18.26 26.36
CA PRO A 62 30.93 -19.46 27.14
C PRO A 62 29.56 -19.94 27.59
N PHE A 63 29.24 -21.19 27.23
CA PHE A 63 28.16 -21.95 27.85
C PHE A 63 28.35 -22.06 29.37
#